data_AF-R9HLP6-F1
#
_entry.id   AF-R9HLP6-F1
#
_cell.length_a   1.000
_cell.length_b   1.000
_cell.length_c   1.000
_cell.angle_alpha   90.00
_cell.angle_beta   90.00
_cell.angle_gamma   90.00
#
_symmetry.space_group_name_H-M   'P 1'
#
loop_
_entity.id
_entity.type
_entity.pdbx_description
1 polymer ?
#
loop_
_entity_poly.entity_id
_entity_poly.type
_entity_poly.pdbx_seq_one_letter_code
_entity_poly.pdbx_strand_id
1 'polypeptide(L)'
;MYDTLIAFHILDLIQKSLERISFRFSDISCPDDFLLSESGMMKLDSICMKLTAIGESIKNLDKVTNKELLAQYPEIPWRYVMGVRDIIVHHYFDVDADEIYRICLEDIPQLQQAIKRMLDDLKTDNLIMG
;
A
#
# COMPACT_ATOMS: atom_id res chain seq x y z
N MET A 1 -13.26 19.49 5.99
CA MET A 1 -11.90 20.10 6.02
C MET A 1 -11.09 19.41 7.09
N TYR A 2 -9.95 18.84 6.72
CA TYR A 2 -9.05 18.07 7.57
C TYR A 2 -7.65 18.68 7.58
N ASP A 3 -6.78 18.19 8.47
CA ASP A 3 -5.39 18.62 8.55
C ASP A 3 -4.56 18.02 7.40
N THR A 4 -4.14 18.88 6.46
CA THR A 4 -3.39 18.49 5.26
C THR A 4 -1.97 18.04 5.59
N LEU A 5 -1.35 18.53 6.68
CA LEU A 5 -0.01 18.09 7.10
C LEU A 5 -0.05 16.66 7.64
N ILE A 6 -1.07 16.32 8.43
CA ILE A 6 -1.27 14.95 8.93
C ILE A 6 -1.53 14.00 7.76
N ALA A 7 -2.44 14.38 6.84
CA ALA A 7 -2.73 13.58 5.66
C ALA A 7 -1.48 13.35 4.79
N PHE A 8 -0.70 14.40 4.54
CA PHE A 8 0.55 14.32 3.78
C PHE A 8 1.56 13.39 4.44
N HIS A 9 1.74 13.50 5.76
CA HIS A 9 2.68 12.63 6.49
C HIS A 9 2.29 11.15 6.38
N ILE A 10 1.00 10.82 6.53
CA ILE A 10 0.52 9.43 6.39
C ILE A 10 0.74 8.92 4.96
N LEU A 11 0.44 9.74 3.95
CA LEU A 11 0.68 9.39 2.54
C LEU A 11 2.17 9.15 2.25
N ASP A 12 3.06 9.95 2.80
CA ASP A 12 4.51 9.77 2.65
C ASP A 12 5.01 8.46 3.28
N LEU A 13 4.47 8.09 4.46
CA LEU A 13 4.76 6.79 5.08
C LEU A 13 4.26 5.61 4.24
N ILE A 14 3.07 5.73 3.64
CA ILE A 14 2.52 4.74 2.71
C ILE A 14 3.42 4.62 1.49
N GLN A 15 3.79 5.74 0.86
CA GLN A 15 4.66 5.78 -0.31
C GLN A 15 6.00 5.08 -0.06
N LYS A 16 6.67 5.38 1.06
CA LYS A 16 7.92 4.71 1.46
C LYS A 16 7.75 3.21 1.69
N SER A 17 6.59 2.79 2.20
CA SER A 17 6.27 1.38 2.38
C SER A 17 6.08 0.67 1.04
N LEU A 18 5.39 1.30 0.09
CA LEU A 18 5.21 0.80 -1.27
C LEU A 18 6.56 0.66 -1.99
N GLU A 19 7.42 1.66 -1.93
CA GLU A 19 8.78 1.60 -2.49
C GLU A 19 9.60 0.44 -1.94
N ARG A 20 9.41 0.13 -0.65
CA ARG A 20 10.10 -1.00 -0.02
C ARG A 20 9.52 -2.35 -0.37
N ILE A 21 8.22 -2.44 -0.67
CA ILE A 21 7.63 -3.63 -1.31
C ILE A 21 8.22 -3.80 -2.70
N SER A 22 8.17 -2.78 -3.55
CA SER A 22 8.67 -2.84 -4.93
C SER A 22 10.15 -3.23 -4.99
N PHE A 23 10.98 -2.71 -4.08
CA PHE A 23 12.39 -3.12 -3.98
C PHE A 23 12.57 -4.59 -3.60
N ARG A 24 11.76 -5.12 -2.67
CA ARG A 24 11.89 -6.52 -2.24
C ARG A 24 11.32 -7.50 -3.25
N PHE A 25 10.40 -7.03 -4.06
CA PHE A 25 9.77 -7.78 -5.14
C PHE A 25 10.60 -7.79 -6.43
N SER A 26 11.61 -6.93 -6.57
CA SER A 26 12.30 -6.69 -7.85
C SER A 26 13.03 -7.90 -8.44
N ASP A 27 13.38 -8.88 -7.61
CA ASP A 27 14.05 -10.13 -8.01
C ASP A 27 13.16 -11.37 -7.81
N ILE A 28 11.84 -11.17 -7.61
CA ILE A 28 10.83 -12.23 -7.60
C ILE A 28 10.19 -12.27 -8.98
N SER A 29 10.43 -13.35 -9.72
CA SER A 29 9.94 -13.53 -11.09
C SER A 29 8.69 -14.40 -11.16
N CYS A 30 8.51 -15.31 -10.20
CA CYS A 30 7.30 -16.11 -10.03
C CYS A 30 6.97 -16.33 -8.55
N PRO A 31 5.76 -16.81 -8.22
CA PRO A 31 5.36 -17.16 -6.85
C PRO A 31 6.33 -18.10 -6.14
N ASP A 32 6.85 -19.12 -6.85
CA ASP A 32 7.78 -20.11 -6.30
C ASP A 32 9.07 -19.46 -5.75
N ASP A 33 9.53 -18.33 -6.30
CA ASP A 33 10.75 -17.64 -5.83
C ASP A 33 10.62 -17.19 -4.36
N PHE A 34 9.40 -17.00 -3.85
CA PHE A 34 9.16 -16.76 -2.42
C PHE A 34 9.40 -17.99 -1.56
N LEU A 35 9.17 -19.20 -2.09
CA LEU A 35 9.11 -20.43 -1.29
C LEU A 35 10.40 -21.26 -1.41
N LEU A 36 11.18 -21.07 -2.48
CA LEU A 36 12.36 -21.89 -2.78
C LEU A 36 13.61 -21.55 -1.94
N SER A 37 13.58 -20.49 -1.13
CA SER A 37 14.72 -20.11 -0.30
C SER A 37 14.32 -19.40 0.99
N GLU A 38 15.18 -19.44 2.00
CA GLU A 38 15.00 -18.68 3.24
C GLU A 38 14.91 -17.16 2.97
N SER A 39 15.71 -16.66 2.04
CA SER A 39 15.65 -15.26 1.59
C SER A 39 14.31 -14.91 0.94
N GLY A 40 13.77 -15.81 0.11
CA GLY A 40 12.44 -15.67 -0.49
C GLY A 40 11.35 -15.59 0.58
N MET A 41 11.37 -16.49 1.56
CA MET A 41 10.38 -16.51 2.63
C MET A 41 10.47 -15.25 3.50
N MET A 42 11.70 -14.79 3.81
CA MET A 42 11.91 -13.53 4.52
C MET A 42 11.34 -12.33 3.75
N LYS A 43 11.44 -12.32 2.41
CA LYS A 43 10.82 -11.26 1.58
C LYS A 43 9.31 -11.33 1.64
N LEU A 44 8.73 -12.53 1.50
CA LEU A 44 7.29 -12.76 1.59
C LEU A 44 6.74 -12.22 2.92
N ASP A 45 7.30 -12.65 4.05
CA ASP A 45 6.93 -12.18 5.38
C ASP A 45 7.01 -10.65 5.49
N SER A 46 8.10 -10.08 4.98
CA SER A 46 8.32 -8.65 5.04
C SER A 46 7.36 -7.84 4.17
N ILE A 47 6.94 -8.40 3.03
CA ILE A 47 5.93 -7.82 2.13
C ILE A 47 4.56 -7.91 2.80
N CYS A 48 4.16 -9.07 3.33
CA CYS A 48 2.91 -9.26 4.07
C CYS A 48 2.77 -8.26 5.23
N MET A 49 3.84 -8.06 6.01
CA MET A 49 3.85 -7.07 7.08
C MET A 49 3.66 -5.63 6.54
N LYS A 50 4.31 -5.29 5.42
CA LYS A 50 4.19 -3.96 4.79
C LYS A 50 2.77 -3.73 4.23
N LEU A 51 2.19 -4.72 3.56
CA LEU A 51 0.82 -4.67 3.05
C LEU A 51 -0.18 -4.45 4.19
N THR A 52 -0.05 -5.19 5.28
CA THR A 52 -0.88 -5.02 6.48
C THR A 52 -0.77 -3.59 7.03
N ALA A 53 0.46 -3.07 7.16
CA ALA A 53 0.69 -1.71 7.65
C ALA A 53 0.10 -0.63 6.71
N ILE A 54 0.18 -0.85 5.40
CA ILE A 54 -0.43 0.04 4.39
C ILE A 54 -1.95 0.05 4.54
N GLY A 55 -2.59 -1.12 4.65
CA GLY A 55 -4.04 -1.22 4.84
C GLY A 55 -4.54 -0.44 6.07
N GLU A 56 -3.86 -0.61 7.21
CA GLU A 56 -4.17 0.16 8.43
C GLU A 56 -3.89 1.66 8.29
N SER A 57 -2.82 2.02 7.58
CA SER A 57 -2.47 3.44 7.32
C SER A 57 -3.52 4.12 6.42
N ILE A 58 -4.03 3.43 5.40
CA ILE A 58 -5.11 3.92 4.53
C ILE A 58 -6.40 4.08 5.33
N LYS A 59 -6.72 3.11 6.22
CA LYS A 59 -7.88 3.19 7.11
C LYS A 59 -7.79 4.38 8.07
N ASN A 60 -6.60 4.64 8.61
CA ASN A 60 -6.36 5.81 9.43
C ASN A 60 -6.46 7.11 8.61
N LEU A 61 -5.92 7.12 7.37
CA LEU A 61 -6.03 8.25 6.45
C LEU A 61 -7.50 8.60 6.16
N ASP A 62 -8.32 7.61 5.83
CA ASP A 62 -9.76 7.78 5.59
C ASP A 62 -10.46 8.43 6.81
N LYS A 63 -10.08 7.98 8.02
CA LYS A 63 -10.62 8.53 9.26
C LYS A 63 -10.19 9.98 9.50
N VAL A 64 -8.90 10.30 9.43
CA VAL A 64 -8.41 11.66 9.74
C VAL A 64 -8.79 12.68 8.67
N THR A 65 -9.06 12.23 7.44
CA THR A 65 -9.54 13.07 6.35
C THR A 65 -11.06 13.17 6.27
N ASN A 66 -11.78 12.64 7.27
CA ASN A 66 -13.25 12.59 7.30
C ASN A 66 -13.88 11.97 6.04
N LYS A 67 -13.19 11.00 5.43
CA LYS A 67 -13.58 10.33 4.18
C LYS A 67 -13.65 11.25 2.95
N GLU A 68 -13.13 12.48 3.05
CA GLU A 68 -13.16 13.47 1.98
C GLU A 68 -12.05 13.24 0.95
N LEU A 69 -10.86 12.79 1.39
CA LEU A 69 -9.69 12.67 0.53
C LEU A 69 -9.78 11.46 -0.43
N LEU A 70 -10.00 10.25 0.10
CA LEU A 70 -10.02 9.02 -0.72
C LEU A 70 -11.15 9.04 -1.77
N ALA A 71 -12.27 9.71 -1.47
CA ALA A 71 -13.39 9.86 -2.39
C ALA A 71 -13.02 10.60 -3.71
N GLN A 72 -11.92 11.36 -3.71
CA GLN A 72 -11.42 12.07 -4.89
C GLN A 72 -10.59 11.18 -5.84
N TYR A 73 -10.29 9.95 -5.41
CA TYR A 73 -9.47 8.98 -6.13
C TYR A 73 -10.24 7.66 -6.29
N PRO A 74 -11.40 7.67 -6.99
CA PRO A 74 -12.31 6.52 -7.03
C PRO A 74 -11.81 5.34 -7.87
N GLU A 75 -10.72 5.52 -8.64
CA GLU A 75 -10.12 4.44 -9.42
C GLU A 75 -9.46 3.37 -8.56
N ILE A 76 -9.12 3.69 -7.30
CA ILE A 76 -8.57 2.72 -6.36
C ILE A 76 -9.70 2.13 -5.51
N PRO A 77 -9.84 0.80 -5.45
CA PRO A 77 -10.84 0.15 -4.61
C PRO A 77 -10.44 0.20 -3.12
N TRP A 78 -10.54 1.37 -2.48
CA TRP A 78 -10.03 1.61 -1.12
C TRP A 78 -10.50 0.61 -0.06
N ARG A 79 -11.74 0.11 -0.17
CA ARG A 79 -12.26 -0.93 0.73
C ARG A 79 -11.45 -2.22 0.66
N TYR A 80 -11.00 -2.60 -0.53
CA TYR A 80 -10.14 -3.76 -0.72
C TYR A 80 -8.74 -3.51 -0.14
N VAL A 81 -8.15 -2.34 -0.42
CA VAL A 81 -6.84 -1.97 0.12
C VAL A 81 -6.81 -1.98 1.65
N MET A 82 -7.87 -1.46 2.30
CA MET A 82 -8.01 -1.50 3.77
C MET A 82 -8.21 -2.92 4.32
N GLY A 83 -8.75 -3.83 3.50
CA GLY A 83 -9.02 -5.23 3.87
C GLY A 83 -7.87 -6.19 3.58
N VAL A 84 -6.72 -5.73 3.09
CA VAL A 84 -5.61 -6.61 2.68
C VAL A 84 -5.11 -7.53 3.80
N ARG A 85 -5.21 -7.09 5.06
CA ARG A 85 -4.89 -7.92 6.23
C ARG A 85 -5.75 -9.18 6.30
N ASP A 86 -7.03 -9.07 5.99
CA ASP A 86 -7.95 -10.20 6.07
C ASP A 86 -7.61 -11.26 5.00
N ILE A 87 -7.03 -10.84 3.88
CA ILE A 87 -6.49 -11.73 2.85
C ILE A 87 -5.22 -12.42 3.39
N ILE A 88 -4.30 -11.66 3.98
CA ILE A 88 -3.02 -12.19 4.48
C ILE A 88 -3.21 -13.19 5.64
N VAL A 89 -4.10 -12.90 6.58
CA VAL A 89 -4.27 -13.69 7.81
C VAL A 89 -5.07 -14.98 7.57
N HIS A 90 -6.10 -14.96 6.71
CA HIS A 90 -6.92 -16.16 6.47
C HIS A 90 -6.16 -17.25 5.71
N HIS A 91 -5.12 -16.89 4.95
CA HIS A 91 -4.33 -17.83 4.16
C HIS A 91 -2.97 -18.17 4.80
N TYR A 92 -2.68 -17.77 6.05
CA TYR A 92 -1.31 -17.75 6.59
C TYR A 92 -0.54 -19.09 6.66
N PHE A 93 -1.20 -20.25 6.60
CA PHE A 93 -0.53 -21.57 6.55
C PHE A 93 -0.24 -22.06 5.12
N ASP A 94 -0.99 -21.55 4.15
CA ASP A 94 -0.83 -21.71 2.71
C ASP A 94 -0.82 -20.29 2.14
N VAL A 95 0.10 -19.41 2.59
CA VAL A 95 0.15 -18.03 2.06
C VAL A 95 0.25 -18.21 0.57
N ASP A 96 -0.80 -17.80 -0.13
CA ASP A 96 -0.89 -17.99 -1.56
C ASP A 96 0.14 -17.03 -2.14
N ALA A 97 1.37 -17.54 -2.28
CA ALA A 97 2.48 -16.81 -2.82
C ALA A 97 2.09 -16.23 -4.18
N ASP A 98 1.17 -16.91 -4.89
CA ASP A 98 0.50 -16.43 -6.09
C ASP A 98 -0.33 -15.16 -5.85
N GLU A 99 -1.15 -15.11 -4.80
CA GLU A 99 -1.94 -13.92 -4.47
C GLU A 99 -1.05 -12.75 -4.04
N ILE A 100 -0.03 -12.99 -3.21
CA ILE A 100 0.91 -11.93 -2.82
C ILE A 100 1.71 -11.45 -4.04
N TYR A 101 2.14 -12.37 -4.88
CA TYR A 101 2.81 -12.07 -6.14
C TYR A 101 1.91 -11.23 -7.06
N ARG A 102 0.64 -11.62 -7.22
CA ARG A 102 -0.36 -10.90 -8.02
C ARG A 102 -0.59 -9.48 -7.47
N ILE A 103 -0.78 -9.33 -6.16
CA ILE A 103 -0.91 -8.02 -5.51
C ILE A 103 0.33 -7.16 -5.79
N CYS A 104 1.54 -7.73 -5.66
CA CYS A 104 2.77 -6.99 -5.91
C CYS A 104 2.96 -6.60 -7.39
N LEU A 105 2.54 -7.46 -8.31
CA LEU A 105 2.69 -7.25 -9.75
C LEU A 105 1.63 -6.27 -10.30
N GLU A 106 0.38 -6.40 -9.87
CA GLU A 106 -0.77 -5.72 -10.48
C GLU A 106 -1.25 -4.51 -9.67
N ASP A 107 -1.41 -4.69 -8.36
CA ASP A 107 -2.12 -3.74 -7.49
C ASP A 107 -1.16 -2.67 -6.92
N ILE A 108 0.04 -3.07 -6.50
CA ILE A 108 1.03 -2.17 -5.89
C ILE A 108 1.46 -1.03 -6.82
N PRO A 109 1.76 -1.25 -8.12
CA PRO A 109 2.12 -0.15 -9.01
C PRO A 109 1.00 0.88 -9.17
N GLN A 110 -0.26 0.44 -9.22
CA GLN A 110 -1.43 1.33 -9.35
C GLN A 110 -1.62 2.16 -8.09
N LEU A 111 -1.57 1.51 -6.92
CA LEU A 111 -1.66 2.19 -5.64
C LEU A 111 -0.54 3.20 -5.45
N GLN A 112 0.70 2.86 -5.81
CA GLN A 112 1.84 3.76 -5.72
C GLN A 112 1.68 5.01 -6.60
N GLN A 113 1.13 4.87 -7.80
CA GLN A 113 0.84 6.02 -8.66
C GLN A 113 -0.25 6.92 -8.07
N ALA A 114 -1.32 6.34 -7.54
CA ALA A 114 -2.39 7.11 -6.90
C ALA A 114 -1.89 7.87 -5.66
N ILE A 115 -1.14 7.23 -4.77
CA ILE A 115 -0.56 7.85 -3.57
C ILE A 115 0.40 8.99 -3.94
N LYS A 116 1.24 8.79 -4.97
CA LYS A 116 2.12 9.85 -5.48
C LYS A 116 1.31 11.04 -6.00
N ARG A 117 0.24 10.80 -6.75
CA ARG A 117 -0.67 11.86 -7.21
C ARG A 117 -1.29 12.63 -6.04
N MET A 118 -1.77 11.91 -5.01
CA MET A 118 -2.30 12.52 -3.78
C MET A 118 -1.28 13.44 -3.09
N LEU A 119 -0.02 13.00 -3.00
CA LEU A 119 1.06 13.82 -2.43
C LEU A 119 1.31 15.09 -3.24
N ASP A 120 1.26 15.02 -4.56
CA ASP A 120 1.51 16.17 -5.43
C ASP A 120 0.33 17.16 -5.47
N ASP A 121 -0.91 16.66 -5.42
CA ASP A 121 -2.12 17.47 -5.31
C ASP A 121 -2.14 18.26 -3.98
N LEU A 122 -1.81 17.60 -2.85
CA LEU A 122 -1.73 18.26 -1.54
C LEU A 122 -0.57 19.29 -1.45
N LYS A 123 0.52 19.13 -2.21
CA LYS A 123 1.57 20.15 -2.28
C LYS A 123 1.08 21.38 -3.05
N THR A 124 0.40 21.15 -4.17
CA THR A 124 -0.14 22.21 -5.02
C THR A 124 -1.14 23.08 -4.26
N ASP A 125 -2.06 22.46 -3.51
CA ASP A 125 -3.05 23.18 -2.71
C ASP A 125 -2.41 24.04 -1.60
N ASN A 126 -1.35 23.54 -0.95
CA ASN A 126 -0.62 24.29 0.07
C ASN A 126 0.21 25.46 -0.53
N LEU A 127 0.63 25.38 -1.79
CA LEU A 127 1.32 26.46 -2.50
C LEU A 127 0.39 27.56 -3.01
N ILE A 128 -0.89 27.25 -3.24
CA ILE A 128 -1.91 28.21 -3.70
C ILE A 128 -2.54 28.97 -2.51
N MET A 129 -2.50 28.40 -1.30
CA MET A 129 -3.06 28.96 -0.07
C MET A 129 -2.07 29.76 0.79
N GLY A 130 -0.77 29.80 0.43
CA GLY A 130 0.30 30.51 1.14
C GLY A 130 0.77 31.75 0.39
#